data_AF-A0A0J1BX00-F1
#
_entry.id   AF-A0A0J1BX00-F1
#
_cell.length_a   1.000
_cell.length_b   1.000
_cell.length_c   1.000
_cell.angle_alpha   90.00
_cell.angle_beta   90.00
_cell.angle_gamma   90.00
#
_symmetry.space_group_name_H-M   'P 1'
#
loop_
_entity.id
_entity.type
_entity.pdbx_description
1 polymer ?
#
loop_
_entity_poly.entity_id
_entity_poly.type
_entity_poly.pdbx_seq_one_letter_code
_entity_poly.pdbx_strand_id
1 'polypeptide(L)'
;MKLKQMLFGIFILGFLSFSCIEKKTFEFIYPKQNGVKISLLSDHFKKFNKEWRGSDYYYSAEKDGFICSVLFYKLDEEEKLALVEVPKLVLGKKFKDANKDFPENSPVFPYSYFKNYSNLKSMETNDKSWGEITDDFMFRENEINIEGTKFTQKHMYGYAMFGNDLFVNVHLSKMNCTEEDIVEMKEILNSLRKESK
;
A
#
# COMPACT_ATOMS: atom_id res chain seq x y z
N MET A 1 40.76 3.76 -58.77
CA MET A 1 40.87 5.22 -58.54
C MET A 1 39.48 5.77 -58.24
N LYS A 2 39.37 6.70 -57.29
CA LYS A 2 38.17 7.44 -56.83
C LYS A 2 37.38 6.81 -55.67
N LEU A 3 38.03 6.92 -54.52
CA LEU A 3 37.46 7.41 -53.27
C LEU A 3 36.60 8.67 -53.51
N LYS A 4 35.50 8.79 -52.76
CA LYS A 4 34.61 9.95 -52.54
C LYS A 4 33.23 9.89 -53.22
N GLN A 5 32.26 9.40 -52.45
CA GLN A 5 30.90 9.94 -52.27
C GLN A 5 30.31 9.21 -51.05
N MET A 6 30.58 9.70 -49.83
CA MET A 6 29.63 10.47 -49.01
C MET A 6 28.27 9.77 -48.89
N LEU A 7 28.07 9.07 -47.76
CA LEU A 7 27.24 9.55 -46.64
C LEU A 7 25.78 9.70 -47.05
N PHE A 8 24.94 8.75 -46.63
CA PHE A 8 23.58 8.91 -46.08
C PHE A 8 22.89 7.54 -46.18
N GLY A 9 23.14 6.71 -45.17
CA GLY A 9 22.57 5.37 -45.05
C GLY A 9 22.04 5.15 -43.64
N ILE A 10 21.18 6.06 -43.20
CA ILE A 10 20.07 5.80 -42.28
C ILE A 10 20.50 5.05 -41.00
N PHE A 11 20.99 5.85 -40.06
CA PHE A 11 21.01 5.53 -38.63
C PHE A 11 19.56 5.52 -38.14
N ILE A 12 18.73 4.54 -38.53
CA ILE A 12 17.53 4.17 -37.76
C ILE A 12 18.03 3.36 -36.57
N LEU A 13 18.73 4.04 -35.66
CA LEU A 13 18.50 3.79 -34.26
C LEU A 13 17.16 4.46 -34.01
N GLY A 14 16.10 3.67 -34.24
CA GLY A 14 14.77 3.99 -33.78
C GLY A 14 14.91 4.41 -32.35
N PHE A 15 14.78 5.72 -32.12
CA PHE A 15 14.44 6.27 -30.83
C PHE A 15 13.19 5.51 -30.40
N LEU A 16 13.38 4.44 -29.65
CA LEU A 16 12.44 3.98 -28.66
C LEU A 16 12.29 5.18 -27.73
N SER A 17 11.40 6.10 -28.12
CA SER A 17 10.81 7.07 -27.24
C SER A 17 10.01 6.29 -26.23
N PHE A 18 10.72 5.69 -25.26
CA PHE A 18 10.15 5.39 -23.97
C PHE A 18 9.73 6.74 -23.42
N SER A 19 8.48 7.12 -23.64
CA SER A 19 7.76 8.00 -22.74
C SER A 19 7.72 7.27 -21.40
N CYS A 20 8.81 7.36 -20.65
CA CYS A 20 8.82 7.02 -19.24
C CYS A 20 7.89 8.04 -18.61
N ILE A 21 6.62 7.69 -18.45
CA ILE A 21 5.68 8.54 -17.72
C ILE A 21 6.23 8.58 -16.30
N GLU A 22 6.76 9.75 -15.91
CA GLU A 22 7.42 9.94 -14.64
C GLU A 22 6.38 9.77 -13.52
N LYS A 23 6.51 8.69 -12.73
CA LYS A 23 5.62 8.46 -11.59
C LYS A 23 5.79 9.58 -10.57
N LYS A 24 4.69 10.16 -10.14
CA LYS A 24 4.69 11.23 -9.12
C LYS A 24 4.72 10.62 -7.72
N THR A 25 5.51 11.19 -6.83
CA THR A 25 5.47 10.88 -5.40
C THR A 25 4.31 11.59 -4.72
N PHE A 26 3.45 10.83 -4.06
CA PHE A 26 2.42 11.33 -3.15
C PHE A 26 2.83 11.08 -1.72
N GLU A 27 2.71 12.10 -0.88
CA GLU A 27 3.06 12.03 0.54
C GLU A 27 1.82 12.17 1.42
N PHE A 28 1.73 11.31 2.42
CA PHE A 28 0.66 11.23 3.40
C PHE A 28 1.25 11.38 4.78
N ILE A 29 0.80 12.39 5.51
CA ILE A 29 1.36 12.81 6.79
C ILE A 29 0.25 12.77 7.82
N TYR A 30 0.51 12.14 8.95
CA TYR A 30 -0.42 12.21 10.08
C TYR A 30 -0.20 13.53 10.85
N PRO A 31 -1.14 14.48 10.85
CA PRO A 31 -0.86 15.85 11.31
C PRO A 31 -0.58 15.97 12.81
N LYS A 32 -1.00 14.99 13.61
CA LYS A 32 -0.84 15.00 15.08
C LYS A 32 0.48 14.36 15.56
N GLN A 33 1.29 13.80 14.66
CA GLN A 33 2.57 13.19 15.03
C GLN A 33 3.67 13.61 14.04
N ASN A 34 4.65 14.36 14.55
CA ASN A 34 5.75 14.83 13.72
C ASN A 34 6.60 13.66 13.20
N GLY A 35 6.94 13.72 11.91
CA GLY A 35 7.81 12.73 11.28
C GLY A 35 7.13 11.42 10.89
N VAL A 36 5.81 11.27 11.08
CA VAL A 36 5.04 10.15 10.52
C VAL A 36 4.67 10.48 9.09
N LYS A 37 5.31 9.78 8.15
CA LYS A 37 5.02 9.94 6.73
C LYS A 37 5.01 8.58 6.01
N ILE A 38 4.02 8.41 5.13
CA ILE A 38 4.04 7.39 4.09
C ILE A 38 4.09 8.08 2.74
N SER A 39 4.78 7.48 1.78
CA SER A 39 4.70 7.90 0.39
C SER A 39 4.41 6.74 -0.54
N LEU A 40 3.78 7.04 -1.69
CA LEU A 40 3.62 6.12 -2.82
C LEU A 40 3.97 6.81 -4.12
N LEU A 41 4.35 6.03 -5.13
CA LEU A 41 4.60 6.47 -6.48
C LEU A 41 3.44 6.08 -7.38
N SER A 42 2.87 7.05 -8.10
CA SER A 42 1.82 6.81 -9.10
C SER A 42 1.75 7.99 -10.08
N ASP A 43 1.47 7.73 -11.34
CA ASP A 43 1.04 8.71 -12.34
C ASP A 43 -0.49 8.72 -12.52
N HIS A 44 -1.18 7.76 -11.88
CA HIS A 44 -2.61 7.62 -11.97
C HIS A 44 -3.32 8.79 -11.31
N PHE A 45 -3.04 9.06 -10.04
CA PHE A 45 -3.76 10.08 -9.28
C PHE A 45 -3.25 11.50 -9.58
N LYS A 46 -4.12 12.51 -9.46
CA LYS A 46 -3.72 13.93 -9.58
C LYS A 46 -3.53 14.59 -8.21
N LYS A 47 -4.50 14.39 -7.33
CA LYS A 47 -4.58 14.97 -5.99
C LYS A 47 -5.39 14.05 -5.08
N PHE A 48 -4.99 13.98 -3.82
CA PHE A 48 -5.76 13.34 -2.76
C PHE A 48 -6.55 14.38 -1.97
N ASN A 49 -7.82 14.09 -1.73
CA ASN A 49 -8.65 14.78 -0.75
C ASN A 49 -8.28 14.29 0.65
N LYS A 50 -8.53 15.13 1.66
CA LYS A 50 -8.17 14.86 3.06
C LYS A 50 -9.39 15.06 3.94
N GLU A 51 -9.58 14.18 4.91
CA GLU A 51 -10.74 14.17 5.79
C GLU A 51 -10.34 13.68 7.20
N TRP A 52 -10.92 14.29 8.24
CA TRP A 52 -10.88 13.77 9.60
C TRP A 52 -12.18 13.03 9.91
N ARG A 53 -12.07 11.84 10.52
CA ARG A 53 -13.20 11.07 11.05
C ARG A 53 -12.93 10.74 12.51
N GLY A 54 -13.32 11.65 13.41
CA GLY A 54 -12.95 11.54 14.82
C GLY A 54 -11.44 11.67 15.02
N SER A 55 -10.80 10.63 15.57
CA SER A 55 -9.33 10.54 15.72
C SER A 55 -8.62 10.12 14.45
N ASP A 56 -9.33 9.57 13.48
CA ASP A 56 -8.75 9.01 12.26
C ASP A 56 -8.55 10.07 11.19
N TYR A 57 -7.50 9.89 10.40
CA TYR A 57 -7.17 10.78 9.31
C TYR A 57 -7.06 10.05 7.99
N TYR A 58 -7.75 10.56 6.99
CA TYR A 58 -7.98 9.84 5.75
C TYR A 58 -7.56 10.69 4.55
N TYR A 59 -6.91 10.04 3.60
CA TYR A 59 -6.68 10.54 2.26
C TYR A 59 -7.41 9.68 1.25
N SER A 60 -7.99 10.29 0.20
CA SER A 60 -8.56 9.53 -0.92
C SER A 60 -8.38 10.22 -2.27
N ALA A 61 -8.23 9.42 -3.30
CA ALA A 61 -8.28 9.82 -4.69
C ALA A 61 -9.01 8.78 -5.51
N GLU A 62 -9.69 9.22 -6.56
CA GLU A 62 -10.34 8.36 -7.53
C GLU A 62 -10.01 8.82 -8.94
N LYS A 63 -9.71 7.89 -9.84
CA LYS A 63 -9.56 8.14 -11.27
C LYS A 63 -9.70 6.84 -12.05
N ASP A 64 -10.41 6.89 -13.19
CA ASP A 64 -10.56 5.75 -14.12
C ASP A 64 -10.99 4.44 -13.43
N GLY A 65 -11.87 4.56 -12.42
CA GLY A 65 -12.37 3.44 -11.61
C GLY A 65 -11.40 2.91 -10.55
N PHE A 66 -10.16 3.40 -10.50
CA PHE A 66 -9.26 3.16 -9.37
C PHE A 66 -9.63 4.08 -8.22
N ILE A 67 -9.80 3.48 -7.05
CA ILE A 67 -9.91 4.17 -5.78
C ILE A 67 -8.62 3.89 -5.01
N CYS A 68 -7.96 4.95 -4.53
CA CYS A 68 -6.87 4.85 -3.58
C CYS A 68 -7.21 5.61 -2.32
N SER A 69 -6.97 4.99 -1.18
CA SER A 69 -7.11 5.63 0.11
C SER A 69 -6.01 5.28 1.08
N VAL A 70 -5.70 6.23 1.97
CA VAL A 70 -4.74 6.05 3.07
C VAL A 70 -5.44 6.46 4.36
N LEU A 71 -5.67 5.48 5.22
CA LEU A 71 -6.24 5.66 6.54
C LEU A 71 -5.14 5.58 7.59
N PHE A 72 -4.98 6.65 8.37
CA PHE A 72 -4.28 6.65 9.65
C PHE A 72 -5.31 6.42 10.76
N TYR A 73 -5.26 5.24 11.37
CA TYR A 73 -6.15 4.80 12.44
C TYR A 73 -5.40 4.89 13.77
N LYS A 74 -5.83 5.81 14.64
CA LYS A 74 -5.18 6.05 15.93
C LYS A 74 -5.86 5.19 16.99
N LEU A 75 -5.12 4.25 17.55
CA LEU A 75 -5.60 3.40 18.64
C LEU A 75 -5.84 4.23 19.89
N ASP A 76 -6.94 3.94 20.59
CA ASP A 76 -7.09 4.34 21.98
C ASP A 76 -6.23 3.45 22.91
N GLU A 77 -6.20 3.77 24.21
CA GLU A 77 -5.36 3.04 25.17
C GLU A 77 -5.80 1.59 25.38
N GLU A 78 -7.09 1.28 25.24
CA GLU A 78 -7.59 -0.09 25.38
C GLU A 78 -7.20 -0.92 24.15
N GLU A 79 -7.42 -0.37 22.95
CA GLU A 79 -7.01 -0.98 21.69
C GLU A 79 -5.50 -1.19 21.63
N LYS A 80 -4.71 -0.18 22.03
CA LYS A 80 -3.25 -0.26 22.08
C LYS A 80 -2.79 -1.41 22.98
N LEU A 81 -3.36 -1.52 24.18
CA LEU A 81 -3.02 -2.58 25.12
C LEU A 81 -3.36 -3.97 24.55
N ALA A 82 -4.59 -4.12 24.04
CA ALA A 82 -5.13 -5.41 23.60
C ALA A 82 -4.57 -5.89 22.24
N LEU A 83 -4.40 -4.98 21.29
CA LEU A 83 -4.01 -5.30 19.90
C LEU A 83 -2.49 -5.26 19.69
N VAL A 84 -1.76 -4.51 20.51
CA VAL A 84 -0.33 -4.27 20.30
C VAL A 84 0.49 -4.73 21.49
N GLU A 85 0.35 -4.10 22.65
CA GLU A 85 1.31 -4.29 23.75
C GLU A 85 1.34 -5.72 24.29
N VAL A 86 0.16 -6.30 24.59
CA VAL A 86 0.08 -7.69 25.07
C VAL A 86 0.53 -8.69 24.00
N PRO A 87 0.03 -8.65 22.75
CA PRO A 87 0.52 -9.52 21.68
C PRO A 87 2.02 -9.38 21.39
N LYS A 88 2.57 -8.17 21.44
CA LYS A 88 3.99 -7.87 21.20
C LYS A 88 4.90 -8.52 22.24
N LEU A 89 4.48 -8.60 23.51
CA LEU A 89 5.23 -9.33 24.53
C LEU A 89 5.34 -10.83 24.21
N VAL A 90 4.25 -11.43 23.74
CA VAL A 90 4.19 -12.86 23.37
C VAL A 90 5.05 -13.15 22.14
N LEU A 91 4.92 -12.33 21.09
CA LEU A 91 5.72 -12.46 19.87
C LEU A 91 7.19 -12.18 20.13
N GLY A 92 7.49 -11.14 20.91
CA GLY A 92 8.85 -10.77 21.30
C GLY A 92 9.58 -11.89 22.04
N LYS A 93 8.91 -12.64 22.90
CA LYS A 93 9.50 -13.81 23.56
C LYS A 93 9.91 -14.88 22.54
N LYS A 94 9.02 -15.22 21.59
CA LYS A 94 9.30 -16.21 20.53
C LYS A 94 10.49 -15.80 19.66
N PHE A 95 10.61 -14.51 19.36
CA PHE A 95 11.73 -13.96 18.59
C PHE A 95 13.05 -14.07 19.35
N LYS A 96 13.04 -13.72 20.63
CA LYS A 96 14.22 -13.87 21.51
C LYS A 96 14.67 -15.32 21.63
N ASP A 97 13.74 -16.26 21.78
CA ASP A 97 14.04 -17.69 21.83
C ASP A 97 14.72 -18.19 20.53
N ALA A 98 14.50 -17.48 19.40
CA ALA A 98 15.13 -17.73 18.11
C ALA A 98 16.37 -16.84 17.83
N ASN A 99 16.90 -16.13 18.83
CA ASN A 99 17.99 -15.15 18.70
C ASN A 99 17.72 -14.07 17.63
N LYS A 100 16.49 -13.56 17.57
CA LYS A 100 16.08 -12.44 16.71
C LYS A 100 15.40 -11.36 17.53
N ASP A 101 15.48 -10.12 17.06
CA ASP A 101 14.72 -9.01 17.62
C ASP A 101 13.38 -8.84 16.90
N PHE A 102 12.32 -8.65 17.67
CA PHE A 102 11.00 -8.33 17.11
C PHE A 102 10.95 -6.82 16.83
N PRO A 103 10.56 -6.39 15.61
CA PRO A 103 10.54 -4.98 15.26
C PRO A 103 9.52 -4.21 16.11
N GLU A 104 9.87 -2.99 16.49
CA GLU A 104 8.99 -2.16 17.31
C GLU A 104 7.67 -1.86 16.59
N ASN A 105 7.75 -1.58 15.28
CA ASN A 105 6.66 -1.10 14.45
C ASN A 105 6.18 -2.16 13.45
N SER A 106 5.98 -3.40 13.93
CA SER A 106 5.62 -4.52 13.06
C SER A 106 4.28 -4.27 12.33
N PRO A 107 4.21 -4.46 11.00
CA PRO A 107 2.97 -4.37 10.24
C PRO A 107 2.00 -5.51 10.51
N VAL A 108 2.42 -6.54 11.27
CA VAL A 108 1.56 -7.69 11.59
C VAL A 108 0.32 -7.31 12.39
N PHE A 109 0.42 -6.29 13.25
CA PHE A 109 -0.69 -5.83 14.08
C PHE A 109 -1.80 -5.18 13.26
N PRO A 110 -1.54 -4.12 12.46
CA PRO A 110 -2.56 -3.55 11.59
C PRO A 110 -3.06 -4.57 10.55
N TYR A 111 -2.17 -5.40 9.98
CA TYR A 111 -2.58 -6.46 9.05
C TYR A 111 -3.60 -7.41 9.70
N SER A 112 -3.30 -7.92 10.90
CA SER A 112 -4.17 -8.85 11.62
C SER A 112 -5.49 -8.20 12.00
N TYR A 113 -5.47 -6.94 12.44
CA TYR A 113 -6.67 -6.18 12.78
C TYR A 113 -7.59 -6.00 11.56
N PHE A 114 -7.12 -5.32 10.51
CA PHE A 114 -7.95 -5.01 9.35
C PHE A 114 -8.36 -6.26 8.56
N LYS A 115 -7.54 -7.32 8.55
CA LYS A 115 -7.91 -8.59 7.92
C LYS A 115 -9.06 -9.29 8.65
N ASN A 116 -9.12 -9.21 9.97
CA ASN A 116 -10.10 -9.94 10.76
C ASN A 116 -11.37 -9.14 11.04
N TYR A 117 -11.28 -7.80 11.11
CA TYR A 117 -12.40 -6.90 11.39
C TYR A 117 -12.91 -6.14 10.15
N SER A 118 -12.73 -6.72 8.96
CA SER A 118 -13.29 -6.16 7.72
C SER A 118 -14.82 -6.26 7.71
N ASN A 119 -15.52 -5.15 7.45
CA ASN A 119 -16.98 -5.13 7.30
C ASN A 119 -17.48 -6.00 6.14
N LEU A 120 -16.60 -6.30 5.17
CA LEU A 120 -16.92 -7.11 4.00
C LEU A 120 -16.41 -8.55 4.13
N LYS A 121 -15.97 -8.97 5.32
CA LYS A 121 -15.29 -10.25 5.56
C LYS A 121 -16.02 -11.46 4.97
N SER A 122 -17.34 -11.49 5.07
CA SER A 122 -18.17 -12.59 4.55
C SER A 122 -18.20 -12.68 3.03
N MET A 123 -17.87 -11.60 2.31
CA MET A 123 -17.88 -11.49 0.85
C MET A 123 -16.47 -11.60 0.24
N GLU A 124 -15.44 -11.63 1.08
CA GLU A 124 -14.04 -11.69 0.65
C GLU A 124 -13.69 -13.10 0.14
N THR A 125 -13.20 -13.16 -1.08
CA THR A 125 -12.71 -14.36 -1.74
C THR A 125 -11.29 -14.14 -2.27
N ASN A 126 -10.63 -15.21 -2.69
CA ASN A 126 -9.30 -15.15 -3.32
C ASN A 126 -8.26 -14.36 -2.50
N ASP A 127 -8.29 -14.57 -1.17
CA ASP A 127 -7.38 -13.92 -0.23
C ASP A 127 -5.94 -14.40 -0.41
N LYS A 128 -5.04 -13.47 -0.72
CA LYS A 128 -3.60 -13.71 -0.73
C LYS A 128 -2.90 -12.61 0.05
N SER A 129 -1.82 -12.96 0.73
CA SER A 129 -1.01 -12.03 1.51
C SER A 129 0.47 -12.23 1.21
N TRP A 130 1.24 -11.16 1.31
CA TRP A 130 2.69 -11.19 1.19
C TRP A 130 3.34 -10.14 2.11
N GLY A 131 4.67 -10.20 2.21
CA GLY A 131 5.44 -9.43 3.19
C GLY A 131 5.61 -10.17 4.51
N GLU A 132 6.68 -9.85 5.22
CA GLU A 132 7.05 -10.45 6.48
C GLU A 132 6.68 -9.57 7.67
N ILE A 133 6.57 -10.16 8.85
CA ILE A 133 6.28 -9.42 10.09
C ILE A 133 7.42 -8.47 10.49
N THR A 134 8.60 -8.61 9.87
CA THR A 134 9.77 -7.76 10.03
C THR A 134 9.86 -6.61 9.04
N ASP A 135 9.03 -6.61 8.00
CA ASP A 135 9.06 -5.59 6.96
C ASP A 135 8.38 -4.30 7.44
N ASP A 136 8.51 -3.21 6.69
CA ASP A 136 7.75 -1.98 6.97
C ASP A 136 6.26 -2.12 6.65
N PHE A 137 5.93 -3.00 5.70
CA PHE A 137 4.59 -3.25 5.23
C PHE A 137 4.32 -4.74 5.10
N MET A 138 3.11 -5.14 5.47
CA MET A 138 2.50 -6.38 5.02
C MET A 138 1.38 -6.04 4.05
N PHE A 139 1.06 -6.97 3.16
CA PHE A 139 0.14 -6.71 2.08
C PHE A 139 -0.89 -7.82 1.94
N ARG A 140 -2.00 -7.46 1.31
CA ARG A 140 -3.13 -8.35 1.08
C ARG A 140 -3.81 -8.01 -0.25
N GLU A 141 -4.19 -9.01 -1.02
CA GLU A 141 -5.17 -8.87 -2.10
C GLU A 141 -6.38 -9.76 -1.80
N ASN A 142 -7.56 -9.29 -2.16
CA ASN A 142 -8.78 -10.09 -2.16
C ASN A 142 -9.76 -9.58 -3.22
N GLU A 143 -10.86 -10.31 -3.38
CA GLU A 143 -11.95 -9.98 -4.27
C GLU A 143 -13.26 -9.94 -3.48
N ILE A 144 -14.06 -8.91 -3.74
CA ILE A 144 -15.43 -8.80 -3.24
C ILE A 144 -16.39 -9.19 -4.36
N ASN A 145 -17.13 -10.27 -4.13
CA ASN A 145 -18.20 -10.72 -5.01
C ASN A 145 -19.53 -10.29 -4.40
N ILE A 146 -20.24 -9.37 -5.06
CA ILE A 146 -21.54 -8.90 -4.60
C ILE A 146 -22.60 -9.87 -5.15
N GLU A 147 -23.30 -10.56 -4.24
CA GLU A 147 -24.37 -11.50 -4.61
C GLU A 147 -25.39 -10.87 -5.57
N GLY A 148 -25.78 -11.62 -6.60
CA GLY A 148 -26.73 -11.15 -7.61
C GLY A 148 -26.11 -10.25 -8.69
N THR A 149 -24.81 -9.95 -8.64
CA THR A 149 -24.10 -9.20 -9.67
C THR A 149 -23.05 -10.05 -10.38
N LYS A 150 -22.71 -9.69 -11.63
CA LYS A 150 -21.57 -10.28 -12.36
C LYS A 150 -20.27 -9.50 -12.15
N PHE A 151 -20.27 -8.53 -11.25
CA PHE A 151 -19.14 -7.64 -11.05
C PHE A 151 -18.30 -8.12 -9.86
N THR A 152 -17.00 -8.22 -10.09
CA THR A 152 -16.01 -8.48 -9.04
C THR A 152 -15.20 -7.20 -8.85
N GLN A 153 -15.05 -6.80 -7.59
CA GLN A 153 -14.16 -5.70 -7.22
C GLN A 153 -12.87 -6.28 -6.67
N LYS A 154 -11.74 -5.89 -7.27
CA LYS A 154 -10.41 -6.24 -6.76
C LYS A 154 -10.04 -5.24 -5.68
N HIS A 155 -9.54 -5.73 -4.55
CA HIS A 155 -8.97 -4.88 -3.51
C HIS A 155 -7.54 -5.34 -3.22
N MET A 156 -6.66 -4.37 -3.02
CA MET A 156 -5.31 -4.59 -2.52
C MET A 156 -5.01 -3.62 -1.40
N TYR A 157 -4.22 -4.08 -0.44
CA TYR A 157 -3.96 -3.36 0.79
C TYR A 157 -2.47 -3.41 1.14
N GLY A 158 -1.94 -2.32 1.66
CA GLY A 158 -0.67 -2.24 2.37
C GLY A 158 -0.91 -1.77 3.81
N TYR A 159 -0.35 -2.49 4.77
CA TYR A 159 -0.53 -2.24 6.20
C TYR A 159 0.80 -1.88 6.83
N ALA A 160 0.83 -0.79 7.59
CA ALA A 160 2.00 -0.35 8.32
C ALA A 160 1.61 0.16 9.70
N MET A 161 2.60 0.23 10.59
CA MET A 161 2.44 0.73 11.94
C MET A 161 3.48 1.79 12.25
N PHE A 162 3.12 2.82 13.02
CA PHE A 162 4.04 3.79 13.60
C PHE A 162 3.90 3.80 15.11
N GLY A 163 5.03 3.68 15.83
CA GLY A 163 5.02 3.55 17.28
C GLY A 163 4.20 2.34 17.73
N ASN A 164 3.47 2.51 18.83
CA ASN A 164 2.63 1.45 19.39
C ASN A 164 1.13 1.67 19.17
N ASP A 165 0.72 2.76 18.51
CA ASP A 165 -0.66 3.24 18.57
C ASP A 165 -1.21 3.86 17.28
N LEU A 166 -0.45 3.82 16.18
CA LEU A 166 -0.90 4.35 14.90
C LEU A 166 -0.81 3.29 13.81
N PHE A 167 -1.96 2.75 13.47
CA PHE A 167 -2.12 1.84 12.35
C PHE A 167 -2.33 2.62 11.05
N VAL A 168 -1.79 2.09 9.96
CA VAL A 168 -2.01 2.65 8.63
C VAL A 168 -2.48 1.57 7.68
N ASN A 169 -3.54 1.89 6.95
CA ASN A 169 -4.12 1.08 5.89
C ASN A 169 -4.11 1.88 4.59
N VAL A 170 -3.28 1.45 3.65
CA VAL A 170 -3.30 1.92 2.27
C VAL A 170 -4.16 0.94 1.48
N HIS A 171 -5.25 1.41 0.90
CA HIS A 171 -6.20 0.59 0.14
C HIS A 171 -6.26 1.07 -1.30
N LEU A 172 -6.17 0.10 -2.22
CA LEU A 172 -6.48 0.26 -3.63
C LEU A 172 -7.67 -0.63 -3.98
N SER A 173 -8.61 -0.13 -4.78
CA SER A 173 -9.62 -0.99 -5.39
C SER A 173 -10.03 -0.54 -6.77
N LYS A 174 -10.53 -1.50 -7.55
CA LYS A 174 -11.12 -1.27 -8.86
C LYS A 174 -12.17 -2.32 -9.19
N MET A 175 -13.29 -1.88 -9.73
CA MET A 175 -14.30 -2.76 -10.34
C MET A 175 -13.85 -3.19 -11.73
N ASN A 176 -14.12 -4.44 -12.12
CA ASN A 176 -13.74 -4.98 -13.44
C ASN A 176 -12.25 -4.82 -13.74
N CYS A 177 -11.43 -5.15 -12.75
CA CYS A 177 -9.97 -5.02 -12.80
C CYS A 177 -9.39 -5.96 -13.87
N THR A 178 -8.60 -5.41 -14.82
CA THR A 178 -7.86 -6.21 -15.80
C THR A 178 -6.54 -6.74 -15.22
N GLU A 179 -5.84 -7.59 -15.97
CA GLU A 179 -4.49 -8.02 -15.57
C GLU A 179 -3.49 -6.86 -15.55
N GLU A 180 -3.59 -5.91 -16.49
CA GLU A 180 -2.75 -4.70 -16.45
C GLU A 180 -3.04 -3.86 -15.20
N ASP A 181 -4.32 -3.70 -14.84
CA ASP A 181 -4.70 -3.00 -13.62
C ASP A 181 -4.12 -3.68 -12.36
N ILE A 182 -4.14 -5.01 -12.31
CA ILE A 182 -3.56 -5.79 -11.19
C ILE A 182 -2.05 -5.52 -11.07
N VAL A 183 -1.33 -5.49 -12.19
CA VAL A 183 0.10 -5.16 -12.19
C VAL A 183 0.33 -3.75 -11.68
N GLU A 184 -0.44 -2.78 -12.18
CA GLU A 184 -0.34 -1.38 -11.74
C GLU A 184 -0.63 -1.21 -10.24
N MET A 185 -1.70 -1.83 -9.72
CA MET A 185 -2.03 -1.80 -8.29
C MET A 185 -0.88 -2.35 -7.43
N LYS A 186 -0.25 -3.45 -7.87
CA LYS A 186 0.90 -4.04 -7.17
C LYS A 186 2.11 -3.13 -7.22
N GLU A 187 2.39 -2.50 -8.36
CA GLU A 187 3.48 -1.53 -8.46
C GLU A 187 3.27 -0.33 -7.54
N ILE A 188 2.05 0.20 -7.46
CA ILE A 188 1.70 1.29 -6.55
C ILE A 188 1.94 0.86 -5.10
N LEU A 189 1.46 -0.31 -4.68
CA LEU A 189 1.68 -0.79 -3.30
C LEU A 189 3.14 -1.10 -3.00
N ASN A 190 3.87 -1.73 -3.92
CA ASN A 190 5.29 -2.05 -3.72
C ASN A 190 6.18 -0.78 -3.74
N SER A 191 5.66 0.33 -4.25
CA SER A 191 6.33 1.64 -4.16
C SER A 191 6.18 2.30 -2.79
N LEU A 192 5.36 1.75 -1.89
CA LEU A 192 5.14 2.32 -0.57
C LEU A 192 6.46 2.45 0.19
N ARG A 193 6.66 3.62 0.78
CA ARG A 193 7.78 3.89 1.68
C ARG A 193 7.25 4.47 2.97
N LYS A 194 7.90 4.06 4.04
CA LYS A 194 7.63 4.52 5.40
C LYS A 194 8.82 5.35 5.84
N GLU A 195 8.55 6.54 6.35
CA GLU A 195 9.56 7.38 6.98
C GLU A 195 9.12 7.67 8.42
N SER A 196 10.00 7.34 9.37
CA SER A 196 9.89 7.69 10.78
C SER A 196 11.21 8.29 11.24
N LYS A 197 11.16 9.37 12.02
CA LYS A 197 12.34 9.96 12.65
C LYS A 197 12.89 9.08 13.77
#